data_AF-A0AAJ4RZY1-F1
#
_entry.id   AF-A0AAJ4RZY1-F1
#
_cell.length_a   1.000
_cell.length_b   1.000
_cell.length_c   1.000
_cell.angle_alpha   90.00
_cell.angle_beta   90.00
_cell.angle_gamma   90.00
#
_symmetry.space_group_name_H-M   'P 1'
#
loop_
_entity.id
_entity.type
_entity.pdbx_description
1 polymer ?
#
loop_
_entity_poly.entity_id
_entity_poly.type
_entity_poly.pdbx_seq_one_letter_code
_entity_poly.pdbx_strand_id
1 'polypeptide(L)'
;MCTPGSAARSGFEGLYGVRGRGINQLLTAGLILLCSPALAQKGEPPITPVTMRSGGEIEPERAALKIEHVELDVRIVPERRFLSGLAQLTLSTRIAQTRLLIDLDKNFEVSEIIIDGAVLKTGSWRNPDGRLVIDLPRPVAAGGRIVARIRYAGRPHEAVNAPWDDGIVWSSWQGKPWIATTAQGYGCDLFWPCLDFPAGEVPEIRLRITAPSGTKAIANGKLESVSPPVRGVGEWRWVAKNINPYLVAINIGPYGEIKGAYDSKFGNKVPLHLWHLTGKERQAQGLFAEFAPTLDFFESVIGPFPFADEKLGVVETPHMGMEHQTANAYGNDYKKDETGFDWLFQHELAHEWFGNQMTAANWDDFWLHEGYGQYMQPLYGQWREGEARYAAMMAHQRKFVLNGKPLVSGKVRTSDDVYQAERGGPGQDIYYKGAWVLHTLRYLIGDKPFFDATRRLVYGRPDPKPGNFKPRFTSTPEFEQLMNAAGGRDLTWFFDIYLREATLPELIETRTGDTLNLQWKTPRTAPFPLPVEIAVNGETRKLAMAGGSETIRVPASAHVVIDPMARILRRSAAIEAMQRR
;
A
#
# COMPACT_ATOMS: atom_id res chain seq x y z
N MET A 1 2.50 18.96 66.37
CA MET A 1 1.16 19.57 66.49
C MET A 1 0.19 18.74 65.69
N CYS A 2 -1.04 18.62 66.20
CA CYS A 2 -1.91 17.46 66.11
C CYS A 2 -2.41 17.01 64.72
N THR A 3 -2.62 15.70 64.70
CA THR A 3 -3.37 14.79 63.81
C THR A 3 -4.90 15.03 63.84
N PRO A 4 -5.73 14.28 63.07
CA PRO A 4 -6.85 14.78 62.25
C PRO A 4 -8.25 14.23 62.66
N GLY A 5 -9.29 14.49 61.86
CA GLY A 5 -10.55 13.73 61.84
C GLY A 5 -11.34 14.00 60.55
N SER A 6 -11.77 13.01 59.75
CA SER A 6 -12.90 12.06 59.95
C SER A 6 -14.23 12.79 60.16
N ALA A 7 -15.39 12.48 59.58
CA ALA A 7 -15.93 11.44 58.69
C ALA A 7 -17.37 11.92 58.30
N ALA A 8 -17.83 11.72 57.07
CA ALA A 8 -18.85 10.73 56.66
C ALA A 8 -20.34 11.11 56.77
N ARG A 9 -21.10 10.56 55.80
CA ARG A 9 -22.57 10.28 55.75
C ARG A 9 -23.48 11.49 55.53
N SER A 10 -24.64 11.42 54.89
CA SER A 10 -25.38 10.45 54.06
C SER A 10 -26.77 11.07 53.84
N GLY A 11 -27.51 10.70 52.81
CA GLY A 11 -28.97 10.59 52.95
C GLY A 11 -29.84 11.49 52.07
N PHE A 12 -30.62 10.79 51.25
CA PHE A 12 -31.70 11.16 50.33
C PHE A 12 -32.92 11.87 50.95
N GLU A 13 -33.71 12.46 50.04
CA GLU A 13 -35.21 12.43 49.93
C GLU A 13 -36.11 13.61 50.35
N GLY A 14 -37.05 13.94 49.45
CA GLY A 14 -38.38 14.57 49.70
C GLY A 14 -38.57 16.00 49.14
N LEU A 15 -39.14 16.26 47.95
CA LEU A 15 -40.53 16.13 47.42
C LEU A 15 -41.53 17.27 47.79
N TYR A 16 -42.01 17.96 46.73
CA TYR A 16 -43.26 18.75 46.50
C TYR A 16 -43.57 19.94 47.43
N GLY A 17 -44.12 21.11 47.04
CA GLY A 17 -44.77 21.73 45.86
C GLY A 17 -45.49 23.00 46.42
N VAL A 18 -45.77 24.13 45.74
CA VAL A 18 -46.84 24.38 44.75
C VAL A 18 -47.03 25.91 44.58
N ARG A 19 -47.18 26.35 43.30
CA ARG A 19 -47.91 27.50 42.68
C ARG A 19 -47.68 28.98 43.04
N GLY A 20 -47.47 29.75 41.97
CA GLY A 20 -48.04 31.09 41.73
C GLY A 20 -48.17 31.35 40.22
N ARG A 21 -49.38 31.70 39.74
CA ARG A 21 -49.72 31.97 38.33
C ARG A 21 -49.37 33.40 37.92
N GLY A 22 -48.99 33.61 36.66
CA GLY A 22 -48.96 34.91 35.98
C GLY A 22 -49.13 34.73 34.47
N ILE A 23 -50.14 35.39 33.90
CA ILE A 23 -50.58 35.34 32.50
C ILE A 23 -49.76 36.34 31.68
N ASN A 24 -49.29 35.97 30.47
CA ASN A 24 -49.48 36.79 29.26
C ASN A 24 -48.87 36.22 27.96
N GLN A 25 -49.71 36.27 26.93
CA GLN A 25 -49.44 36.55 25.51
C GLN A 25 -48.76 35.48 24.63
N LEU A 26 -49.62 34.92 23.76
CA LEU A 26 -49.30 34.19 22.54
C LEU A 26 -48.54 35.09 21.54
N LEU A 27 -47.29 34.75 21.27
CA LEU A 27 -46.56 35.13 20.06
C LEU A 27 -46.20 33.82 19.33
N THR A 28 -46.98 33.47 18.31
CA THR A 28 -46.68 32.39 17.37
C THR A 28 -45.53 32.83 16.47
N ALA A 29 -44.30 32.68 16.95
CA ALA A 29 -43.11 32.70 16.11
C ALA A 29 -42.97 31.30 15.47
N GLY A 30 -43.27 31.20 14.18
CA GLY A 30 -42.95 30.01 13.39
C GLY A 30 -41.44 29.87 13.28
N LEU A 31 -40.84 29.05 14.16
CA LEU A 31 -39.49 28.54 13.96
C LEU A 31 -39.54 27.56 12.78
N ILE A 32 -39.17 28.04 11.60
CA ILE A 32 -38.65 27.16 10.55
C ILE A 32 -37.29 26.70 11.05
N LEU A 33 -37.26 25.56 11.74
CA LEU A 33 -36.05 24.78 11.98
C LEU A 33 -35.51 24.36 10.61
N LEU A 34 -34.62 25.18 10.04
CA LEU A 34 -33.67 24.74 9.02
C LEU A 34 -32.77 23.72 9.71
N CYS A 35 -33.22 22.46 9.76
CA CYS A 35 -32.34 21.32 10.03
C CYS A 35 -31.29 21.31 8.92
N SER A 36 -30.16 21.97 9.20
CA SER A 36 -28.94 21.70 8.44
C SER A 36 -28.69 20.20 8.61
N PRO A 37 -28.64 19.40 7.52
CA PRO A 37 -28.38 17.98 7.65
C PRO A 37 -27.05 17.83 8.39
N ALA A 38 -27.07 17.13 9.53
CA ALA A 38 -25.86 16.83 10.27
C ALA A 38 -24.83 16.24 9.31
N LEU A 39 -23.56 16.64 9.47
CA LEU A 39 -22.49 15.97 8.74
C LEU A 39 -22.53 14.48 9.09
N ALA A 40 -22.45 13.63 8.07
CA ALA A 40 -22.39 12.19 8.28
C ALA A 40 -21.20 11.84 9.19
N GLN A 41 -21.35 10.77 9.98
CA GLN A 41 -20.23 10.25 10.76
C GLN A 41 -19.19 9.63 9.82
N LYS A 42 -17.96 9.44 10.30
CA LYS A 42 -16.93 8.74 9.53
C LYS A 42 -17.44 7.35 9.14
N GLY A 43 -17.17 6.93 7.91
CA GLY A 43 -17.66 5.66 7.38
C GLY A 43 -19.13 5.65 6.93
N GLU A 44 -19.87 6.76 7.08
CA GLU A 44 -21.28 6.85 6.69
C GLU A 44 -21.50 7.76 5.45
N PRO A 45 -22.35 7.38 4.48
CA PRO A 45 -23.07 6.10 4.41
C PRO A 45 -22.11 4.93 4.17
N PRO A 46 -22.51 3.69 4.52
CA PRO A 46 -21.65 2.52 4.35
C PRO A 46 -21.29 2.35 2.88
N ILE A 47 -20.02 2.01 2.67
CA ILE A 47 -19.51 1.63 1.36
C ILE A 47 -20.25 0.39 0.85
N THR A 48 -20.52 0.34 -0.45
CA THR A 48 -21.24 -0.78 -1.05
C THR A 48 -20.32 -1.99 -1.23
N PRO A 49 -20.88 -3.22 -1.34
CA PRO A 49 -20.08 -4.39 -1.70
C PRO A 49 -19.34 -4.27 -3.03
N VAL A 50 -19.84 -3.45 -3.96
CA VAL A 50 -19.18 -3.23 -5.27
C VAL A 50 -18.02 -2.24 -5.15
N THR A 51 -18.17 -1.14 -4.40
CA THR A 51 -17.08 -0.17 -4.16
C THR A 51 -16.05 -0.71 -3.17
N MET A 52 -16.37 -1.65 -2.28
CA MET A 52 -15.34 -2.32 -1.46
C MET A 52 -14.44 -3.28 -2.26
N ARG A 53 -14.82 -3.59 -3.51
CA ARG A 53 -14.22 -4.67 -4.28
C ARG A 53 -13.16 -4.13 -5.24
N SER A 54 -11.95 -3.88 -4.72
CA SER A 54 -10.79 -3.62 -5.57
C SER A 54 -10.15 -4.90 -6.09
N GLY A 55 -10.04 -5.00 -7.42
CA GLY A 55 -9.58 -6.20 -8.11
C GLY A 55 -10.63 -7.33 -8.10
N GLY A 56 -10.20 -8.57 -7.88
CA GLY A 56 -11.07 -9.73 -7.95
C GLY A 56 -11.47 -10.12 -9.38
N GLU A 57 -12.55 -10.91 -9.51
CA GLU A 57 -13.10 -11.28 -10.82
C GLU A 57 -13.71 -10.06 -11.53
N ILE A 58 -13.41 -9.93 -12.83
CA ILE A 58 -13.79 -8.76 -13.64
C ILE A 58 -14.71 -9.21 -14.76
N GLU A 59 -15.78 -8.44 -15.01
CA GLU A 59 -16.70 -8.69 -16.11
C GLU A 59 -15.97 -8.63 -17.46
N PRO A 60 -16.20 -9.55 -18.42
CA PRO A 60 -15.47 -9.58 -19.70
C PRO A 60 -15.53 -8.26 -20.48
N GLU A 61 -16.66 -7.55 -20.43
CA GLU A 61 -16.82 -6.25 -21.07
C GLU A 61 -15.97 -5.15 -20.42
N ARG A 62 -15.76 -5.19 -19.10
CA ARG A 62 -14.88 -4.27 -18.36
C ARG A 62 -13.40 -4.63 -18.54
N ALA A 63 -13.05 -5.92 -18.49
CA ALA A 63 -11.69 -6.42 -18.74
C ALA A 63 -11.21 -6.19 -20.19
N ALA A 64 -12.14 -5.98 -21.12
CA ALA A 64 -11.83 -5.63 -22.50
C ALA A 64 -11.52 -4.14 -22.69
N LEU A 65 -11.87 -3.28 -21.73
CA LEU A 65 -11.57 -1.85 -21.76
C LEU A 65 -10.12 -1.58 -21.34
N LYS A 66 -9.53 -0.56 -21.94
CA LYS A 66 -8.26 0.01 -21.51
C LYS A 66 -8.37 1.53 -21.54
N ILE A 67 -8.03 2.18 -20.42
CA ILE A 67 -7.86 3.63 -20.39
C ILE A 67 -6.55 3.98 -21.08
N GLU A 68 -6.61 4.92 -22.03
CA GLU A 68 -5.45 5.45 -22.76
C GLU A 68 -4.97 6.78 -22.17
N HIS A 69 -5.91 7.60 -21.69
CA HIS A 69 -5.66 8.95 -21.18
C HIS A 69 -6.78 9.40 -20.25
N VAL A 70 -6.44 10.15 -19.21
CA VAL A 70 -7.38 10.77 -18.28
C VAL A 70 -7.11 12.26 -18.14
N GLU A 71 -8.14 13.08 -18.32
CA GLU A 71 -8.17 14.47 -17.80
C GLU A 71 -9.12 14.51 -16.61
N LEU A 72 -8.61 14.90 -15.44
CA LEU A 72 -9.37 14.91 -14.20
C LEU A 72 -9.34 16.32 -13.58
N ASP A 73 -10.45 17.04 -13.66
CA ASP A 73 -10.66 18.30 -12.95
C ASP A 73 -11.42 18.03 -11.66
N VAL A 74 -10.84 18.35 -10.52
CA VAL A 74 -11.38 18.08 -9.19
C VAL A 74 -11.35 19.35 -8.35
N ARG A 75 -12.49 19.70 -7.77
CA ARG A 75 -12.62 20.78 -6.80
C ARG A 75 -13.00 20.21 -5.44
N ILE A 76 -12.17 20.52 -4.45
CA ILE A 76 -12.40 20.14 -3.04
C ILE A 76 -12.97 21.34 -2.28
N VAL A 77 -14.05 21.11 -1.55
CA VAL A 77 -14.73 22.10 -0.70
C VAL A 77 -14.76 21.56 0.74
N PRO A 78 -13.70 21.83 1.54
CA PRO A 78 -13.52 21.23 2.87
C PRO A 78 -14.66 21.53 3.84
N GLU A 79 -15.22 22.75 3.79
CA GLU A 79 -16.29 23.20 4.69
C GLU A 79 -17.57 22.37 4.54
N ARG A 80 -17.74 21.73 3.38
CA ARG A 80 -18.89 20.88 3.05
C ARG A 80 -18.54 19.39 3.00
N ARG A 81 -17.26 19.03 3.21
CA ARG A 81 -16.69 17.70 2.91
C ARG A 81 -17.14 17.21 1.54
N PHE A 82 -16.99 18.07 0.53
CA PHE A 82 -17.62 17.91 -0.77
C PHE A 82 -16.58 17.95 -1.88
N LEU A 83 -16.80 17.12 -2.90
CA LEU A 83 -15.99 17.04 -4.10
C LEU A 83 -16.90 17.20 -5.32
N SER A 84 -16.47 18.02 -6.28
CA SER A 84 -17.04 18.02 -7.62
C SER A 84 -15.96 17.74 -8.64
N GLY A 85 -16.25 16.87 -9.60
CA GLY A 85 -15.30 16.47 -10.62
C GLY A 85 -15.86 16.51 -12.04
N LEU A 86 -14.93 16.65 -12.98
CA LEU A 86 -15.14 16.42 -14.40
C LEU A 86 -14.01 15.51 -14.88
N ALA A 87 -14.35 14.25 -15.14
CA ALA A 87 -13.41 13.28 -15.69
C ALA A 87 -13.65 13.13 -17.18
N GLN A 88 -12.59 13.14 -17.98
CA GLN A 88 -12.60 12.70 -19.37
C GLN A 88 -11.74 11.45 -19.50
N LEU A 89 -12.38 10.32 -19.77
CA LEU A 89 -11.74 9.03 -19.99
C LEU A 89 -11.65 8.79 -21.50
N THR A 90 -10.43 8.59 -21.98
CA THR A 90 -10.20 8.05 -23.32
C THR A 90 -10.00 6.54 -23.19
N LEU A 91 -10.87 5.76 -23.82
CA LEU A 91 -10.94 4.31 -23.67
C LEU A 91 -10.76 3.64 -25.04
N SER A 92 -10.10 2.49 -25.06
CA SER A 92 -10.15 1.53 -26.16
C SER A 92 -10.80 0.23 -25.70
N THR A 93 -11.36 -0.55 -26.63
CA THR A 93 -11.99 -1.83 -26.32
C THR A 93 -11.49 -2.95 -27.23
N ARG A 94 -11.23 -4.13 -26.67
CA ARG A 94 -10.86 -5.34 -27.43
C ARG A 94 -12.05 -6.13 -27.96
N ILE A 95 -13.25 -5.88 -27.45
CA ILE A 95 -14.50 -6.52 -27.88
C ILE A 95 -15.54 -5.46 -28.28
N ALA A 96 -16.63 -5.88 -28.91
CA ALA A 96 -17.75 -4.98 -29.16
C ALA A 96 -18.44 -4.57 -27.84
N GLN A 97 -18.78 -3.29 -27.71
CA GLN A 97 -19.39 -2.69 -26.52
C GLN A 97 -20.73 -2.05 -26.89
N THR A 98 -21.75 -2.27 -26.08
CA THR A 98 -23.04 -1.53 -26.13
C THR A 98 -23.23 -0.64 -24.91
N ARG A 99 -22.38 -0.79 -23.89
CA ARG A 99 -22.36 -0.02 -22.66
C ARG A 99 -20.94 0.09 -22.13
N LEU A 100 -20.70 1.03 -21.22
CA LEU A 100 -19.49 1.11 -20.41
C LEU A 100 -19.82 0.71 -18.97
N LEU A 101 -18.88 0.03 -18.32
CA LEU A 101 -18.86 -0.25 -16.90
C LEU A 101 -17.68 0.50 -16.28
N ILE A 102 -17.95 1.63 -15.63
CA ILE A 102 -16.94 2.48 -14.98
C ILE A 102 -17.18 2.44 -13.48
N ASP A 103 -16.13 2.28 -12.68
CA ASP A 103 -16.25 2.33 -11.22
C ASP A 103 -16.38 3.79 -10.79
N LEU A 104 -17.38 4.08 -9.96
CA LEU A 104 -17.58 5.38 -9.32
C LEU A 104 -18.49 5.16 -8.12
N ASP A 105 -18.06 5.52 -6.91
CA ASP A 105 -18.88 5.39 -5.70
C ASP A 105 -20.26 6.07 -5.92
N LYS A 106 -21.33 5.40 -5.49
CA LYS A 106 -22.72 5.90 -5.56
C LYS A 106 -22.92 7.21 -4.79
N ASN A 107 -22.00 7.55 -3.88
CA ASN A 107 -21.99 8.84 -3.18
C ASN A 107 -21.81 10.04 -4.12
N PHE A 108 -21.40 9.81 -5.37
CA PHE A 108 -21.33 10.81 -6.41
C PHE A 108 -22.54 10.79 -7.33
N GLU A 109 -23.30 11.88 -7.32
CA GLU A 109 -24.35 12.12 -8.30
C GLU A 109 -23.72 12.48 -9.65
N VAL A 110 -24.08 11.72 -10.70
CA VAL A 110 -23.66 12.00 -12.08
C VAL A 110 -24.72 12.88 -12.75
N SER A 111 -24.34 14.12 -13.03
CA SER A 111 -25.22 15.15 -13.58
C SER A 111 -25.22 15.21 -15.11
N GLU A 112 -24.13 14.79 -15.75
CA GLU A 112 -23.98 14.83 -17.21
C GLU A 112 -22.96 13.79 -17.67
N ILE A 113 -23.28 13.10 -18.77
CA ILE A 113 -22.34 12.25 -19.50
C ILE A 113 -22.36 12.63 -20.98
N ILE A 114 -21.17 12.79 -21.56
CA ILE A 114 -20.97 13.01 -22.99
C ILE A 114 -20.13 11.86 -23.53
N ILE A 115 -20.62 11.17 -24.55
CA ILE A 115 -19.91 10.10 -25.27
C ILE A 115 -19.60 10.57 -26.68
N ASP A 116 -18.32 10.62 -27.05
CA ASP A 116 -17.84 11.04 -28.38
C ASP A 116 -18.45 12.40 -28.85
N GLY A 117 -18.65 13.32 -27.91
CA GLY A 117 -19.26 14.63 -28.17
C GLY A 117 -20.80 14.67 -28.13
N ALA A 118 -21.48 13.53 -28.02
CA ALA A 118 -22.93 13.46 -27.86
C ALA A 118 -23.35 13.47 -26.39
N VAL A 119 -24.15 14.46 -25.98
CA VAL A 119 -24.75 14.52 -24.63
C VAL A 119 -25.79 13.40 -24.51
N LEU A 120 -25.66 12.56 -23.48
CA LEU A 120 -26.60 11.48 -23.24
C LEU A 120 -27.90 12.00 -22.61
N LYS A 121 -29.02 11.33 -22.92
CA LYS A 121 -30.32 11.64 -22.34
C LYS A 121 -30.39 11.12 -20.90
N THR A 122 -31.18 11.78 -20.06
CA THR A 122 -31.51 11.26 -18.72
C THR A 122 -32.04 9.83 -18.84
N GLY A 123 -31.54 8.94 -17.98
CA GLY A 123 -31.88 7.50 -18.00
C GLY A 123 -30.95 6.63 -18.85
N SER A 124 -30.02 7.21 -19.62
CA SER A 124 -28.98 6.46 -20.35
C SER A 124 -27.79 6.03 -19.47
N TRP A 125 -27.85 6.27 -18.16
CA TRP A 125 -26.87 5.78 -17.21
C TRP A 125 -27.51 5.50 -15.85
N ARG A 126 -26.84 4.69 -15.05
CA ARG A 126 -27.26 4.31 -13.68
C ARG A 126 -26.05 3.93 -12.84
N ASN A 127 -26.09 4.26 -11.54
CA ASN A 127 -25.06 3.91 -10.58
C ASN A 127 -25.66 3.58 -9.20
N PRO A 128 -26.42 2.48 -9.06
CA PRO A 128 -27.09 2.16 -7.81
C PRO A 128 -26.09 1.76 -6.71
N ASP A 129 -25.00 1.10 -7.09
CA ASP A 129 -24.15 0.35 -6.16
C ASP A 129 -22.67 0.70 -6.23
N GLY A 130 -22.22 1.68 -7.03
CA GLY A 130 -20.79 1.97 -7.20
C GLY A 130 -20.19 1.51 -8.54
N ARG A 131 -21.04 0.97 -9.42
CA ARG A 131 -20.70 0.69 -10.82
C ARG A 131 -21.56 1.55 -11.74
N LEU A 132 -20.96 2.61 -12.28
CA LEU A 132 -21.60 3.47 -13.27
C LEU A 132 -21.72 2.72 -14.59
N VAL A 133 -22.96 2.33 -14.92
CA VAL A 133 -23.29 1.75 -16.21
C VAL A 133 -23.77 2.84 -17.15
N ILE A 134 -23.12 2.99 -18.29
CA ILE A 134 -23.42 4.01 -19.29
C ILE A 134 -23.82 3.32 -20.60
N ASP A 135 -25.06 3.50 -21.04
CA ASP A 135 -25.51 2.94 -22.31
C ASP A 135 -24.95 3.78 -23.46
N LEU A 136 -24.25 3.13 -24.40
CA LEU A 136 -23.64 3.84 -25.52
C LEU A 136 -24.71 4.27 -26.54
N PRO A 137 -24.64 5.49 -27.09
CA PRO A 137 -25.63 5.97 -28.06
C PRO A 137 -25.61 5.17 -29.37
N ARG A 138 -24.49 4.48 -29.63
CA ARG A 138 -24.28 3.52 -30.72
C ARG A 138 -23.31 2.45 -30.25
N PRO A 139 -23.45 1.18 -30.69
CA PRO A 139 -22.45 0.16 -30.40
C PRO A 139 -21.06 0.56 -30.90
N VAL A 140 -20.02 0.17 -30.17
CA VAL A 140 -18.61 0.37 -30.53
C VAL A 140 -18.02 -0.98 -30.84
N ALA A 141 -17.42 -1.14 -32.02
CA ALA A 141 -16.82 -2.41 -32.45
C ALA A 141 -15.52 -2.71 -31.68
N ALA A 142 -15.07 -3.97 -31.74
CA ALA A 142 -13.73 -4.35 -31.27
C ALA A 142 -12.64 -3.51 -31.95
N GLY A 143 -11.65 -3.06 -31.17
CA GLY A 143 -10.63 -2.11 -31.60
C GLY A 143 -11.10 -0.65 -31.64
N GLY A 144 -12.37 -0.39 -31.31
CA GLY A 144 -12.94 0.96 -31.26
C GLY A 144 -12.42 1.78 -30.08
N ARG A 145 -12.54 3.10 -30.22
CA ARG A 145 -12.17 4.10 -29.21
C ARG A 145 -13.39 4.89 -28.76
N ILE A 146 -13.42 5.25 -27.49
CA ILE A 146 -14.55 5.93 -26.83
C ILE A 146 -13.99 7.07 -25.99
N VAL A 147 -14.57 8.26 -26.10
CA VAL A 147 -14.27 9.37 -25.18
C VAL A 147 -15.49 9.64 -24.30
N ALA A 148 -15.37 9.33 -23.01
CA ALA A 148 -16.42 9.55 -22.03
C ALA A 148 -16.06 10.75 -21.14
N ARG A 149 -16.89 11.80 -21.16
CA ARG A 149 -16.81 12.91 -20.20
C ARG A 149 -17.92 12.77 -19.18
N ILE A 150 -17.56 12.73 -17.90
CA ILE A 150 -18.45 12.43 -16.79
C ILE A 150 -18.35 13.58 -15.79
N ARG A 151 -19.47 14.29 -15.57
CA ARG A 151 -19.58 15.34 -14.55
C ARG A 151 -20.28 14.79 -13.34
N TYR A 152 -19.61 14.83 -12.20
CA TYR A 152 -20.07 14.22 -10.97
C TYR A 152 -19.80 15.10 -9.76
N ALA A 153 -20.60 14.98 -8.70
CA ALA A 153 -20.36 15.69 -7.46
C ALA A 153 -21.03 14.99 -6.28
N GLY A 154 -20.47 15.14 -5.08
CA GLY A 154 -20.96 14.43 -3.92
C GLY A 154 -20.12 14.65 -2.67
N ARG A 155 -20.54 13.99 -1.60
CA ARG A 155 -19.74 13.83 -0.38
C ARG A 155 -19.05 12.49 -0.47
N PRO A 156 -17.73 12.43 -0.74
CA PRO A 156 -17.02 11.17 -0.83
C PRO A 156 -17.03 10.45 0.51
N HIS A 157 -16.81 9.14 0.48
CA HIS A 157 -16.61 8.35 1.68
C HIS A 157 -15.46 8.92 2.53
N GLU A 158 -15.71 9.09 3.82
CA GLU A 158 -14.70 9.54 4.78
C GLU A 158 -14.09 8.32 5.48
N ALA A 159 -12.78 8.14 5.30
CA ALA A 159 -12.04 7.04 5.89
C ALA A 159 -12.14 7.04 7.42
N VAL A 160 -12.43 5.86 7.99
CA VAL A 160 -12.52 5.68 9.44
C VAL A 160 -11.12 5.59 10.05
N ASN A 161 -10.30 4.66 9.55
CA ASN A 161 -8.93 4.42 10.00
C ASN A 161 -7.94 4.31 8.81
N ALA A 162 -7.74 5.41 8.08
CA ALA A 162 -6.75 5.45 7.00
C ALA A 162 -5.33 5.12 7.50
N PRO A 163 -4.51 4.38 6.73
CA PRO A 163 -4.78 3.92 5.37
C PRO A 163 -5.53 2.58 5.28
N TRP A 164 -5.89 1.94 6.40
CA TRP A 164 -6.54 0.62 6.41
C TRP A 164 -8.02 0.63 6.02
N ASP A 165 -8.68 1.79 6.21
CA ASP A 165 -9.96 2.10 5.58
C ASP A 165 -9.73 3.22 4.57
N ASP A 166 -10.20 3.03 3.33
CA ASP A 166 -9.97 4.01 2.27
C ASP A 166 -10.99 5.12 2.22
N GLY A 167 -10.65 6.18 1.47
CA GLY A 167 -11.51 7.32 1.21
C GLY A 167 -10.76 8.63 1.39
N ILE A 168 -11.51 9.69 1.69
CA ILE A 168 -10.93 11.01 1.97
C ILE A 168 -10.79 11.18 3.48
N VAL A 169 -9.59 11.60 3.91
CA VAL A 169 -9.34 12.00 5.30
C VAL A 169 -9.55 13.51 5.41
N TRP A 170 -10.55 13.94 6.17
CA TRP A 170 -10.81 15.36 6.44
C TRP A 170 -10.21 15.76 7.79
N SER A 171 -9.08 16.48 7.79
CA SER A 171 -8.40 16.97 8.99
C SER A 171 -8.10 18.47 8.91
N SER A 172 -7.42 19.00 9.92
CA SER A 172 -6.95 20.38 9.94
C SER A 172 -5.59 20.51 10.62
N TRP A 173 -4.81 21.48 10.17
CA TRP A 173 -3.55 21.90 10.79
C TRP A 173 -3.56 23.41 11.01
N GLN A 174 -3.43 23.84 12.27
CA GLN A 174 -3.42 25.26 12.64
C GLN A 174 -4.61 26.05 12.06
N GLY A 175 -5.81 25.45 12.08
CA GLY A 175 -7.04 26.05 11.56
C GLY A 175 -7.17 26.08 10.04
N LYS A 176 -6.25 25.46 9.29
CA LYS A 176 -6.32 25.30 7.82
C LYS A 176 -6.66 23.87 7.45
N PRO A 177 -7.33 23.61 6.30
CA PRO A 177 -7.61 22.26 5.84
C PRO A 177 -6.33 21.43 5.68
N TRP A 178 -6.37 20.17 6.13
CA TRP A 178 -5.35 19.16 5.90
C TRP A 178 -6.05 17.86 5.49
N ILE A 179 -5.93 17.51 4.21
CA ILE A 179 -6.75 16.51 3.54
C ILE A 179 -5.84 15.59 2.73
N ALA A 180 -6.16 14.30 2.74
CA ALA A 180 -5.50 13.29 1.93
C ALA A 180 -6.51 12.26 1.43
N THR A 181 -6.11 11.46 0.44
CA THR A 181 -6.90 10.37 -0.14
C THR A 181 -6.13 9.05 -0.02
N THR A 182 -6.84 7.95 0.18
CA THR A 182 -6.30 6.58 0.04
C THR A 182 -7.30 5.71 -0.74
N ALA A 183 -6.82 4.69 -1.44
CA ALA A 183 -7.61 3.88 -2.38
C ALA A 183 -7.12 2.42 -2.61
N GLN A 184 -6.20 1.89 -1.81
CA GLN A 184 -5.56 0.59 -2.07
C GLN A 184 -6.47 -0.64 -1.84
N GLY A 185 -7.31 -0.56 -0.81
CA GLY A 185 -8.24 -1.59 -0.38
C GLY A 185 -9.55 -1.54 -1.15
N TYR A 186 -10.22 -0.38 -1.17
CA TYR A 186 -11.56 -0.24 -1.72
C TYR A 186 -11.53 0.15 -3.20
N GLY A 187 -10.64 1.06 -3.60
CA GLY A 187 -10.46 1.41 -5.00
C GLY A 187 -10.41 2.91 -5.30
N CYS A 188 -10.03 3.22 -6.53
CA CYS A 188 -9.94 4.59 -7.05
C CYS A 188 -11.29 5.31 -7.16
N ASP A 189 -12.38 4.55 -7.18
CA ASP A 189 -13.75 5.03 -7.42
C ASP A 189 -14.33 5.86 -6.28
N LEU A 190 -13.63 5.92 -5.14
CA LEU A 190 -13.93 6.75 -3.98
C LEU A 190 -13.78 8.26 -4.24
N PHE A 191 -13.09 8.67 -5.30
CA PHE A 191 -12.99 10.09 -5.66
C PHE A 191 -12.91 10.39 -7.16
N TRP A 192 -12.73 9.39 -8.04
CA TRP A 192 -12.78 9.61 -9.48
C TRP A 192 -13.27 8.39 -10.30
N PRO A 193 -13.92 8.58 -11.47
CA PRO A 193 -14.39 7.49 -12.30
C PRO A 193 -13.22 6.73 -12.94
N CYS A 194 -13.11 5.42 -12.70
CA CYS A 194 -11.93 4.65 -13.08
C CYS A 194 -12.23 3.21 -13.50
N LEU A 195 -11.17 2.44 -13.79
CA LEU A 195 -11.18 0.99 -13.96
C LEU A 195 -10.43 0.37 -12.77
N ASP A 196 -11.14 0.06 -11.70
CA ASP A 196 -10.54 -0.35 -10.42
C ASP A 196 -10.15 -1.84 -10.39
N PHE A 197 -8.98 -2.13 -10.96
CA PHE A 197 -8.32 -3.44 -10.91
C PHE A 197 -6.83 -3.29 -11.27
N PRO A 198 -5.96 -4.25 -10.92
CA PRO A 198 -4.52 -4.12 -11.12
C PRO A 198 -4.14 -3.67 -12.54
N ALA A 199 -4.66 -4.34 -13.56
CA ALA A 199 -4.38 -4.05 -14.98
C ALA A 199 -5.05 -2.76 -15.52
N GLY A 200 -5.65 -1.94 -14.67
CA GLY A 200 -6.28 -0.66 -15.01
C GLY A 200 -5.31 0.51 -15.19
N GLU A 201 -4.00 0.24 -15.24
CA GLU A 201 -2.92 1.26 -15.38
C GLU A 201 -3.23 2.30 -16.45
N VAL A 202 -3.02 3.57 -16.08
CA VAL A 202 -3.28 4.73 -16.91
C VAL A 202 -1.97 5.25 -17.50
N PRO A 203 -1.79 5.21 -18.84
CA PRO A 203 -0.56 5.68 -19.47
C PRO A 203 -0.22 7.14 -19.19
N GLU A 204 -1.24 8.02 -19.17
CA GLU A 204 -1.10 9.42 -18.76
C GLU A 204 -2.39 9.89 -18.08
N ILE A 205 -2.25 10.53 -16.91
CA ILE A 205 -3.32 11.26 -16.23
C ILE A 205 -2.88 12.70 -16.01
N ARG A 206 -3.78 13.63 -16.31
CA ARG A 206 -3.64 15.05 -15.98
C ARG A 206 -4.65 15.43 -14.92
N LEU A 207 -4.15 15.93 -13.79
CA LEU A 207 -4.97 16.35 -12.67
C LEU A 207 -4.98 17.88 -12.61
N ARG A 208 -6.17 18.46 -12.54
CA ARG A 208 -6.39 19.86 -12.21
C ARG A 208 -7.12 19.92 -10.89
N ILE A 209 -6.44 20.39 -9.85
CA ILE A 209 -6.98 20.37 -8.49
C ILE A 209 -7.24 21.80 -8.05
N THR A 210 -8.49 22.08 -7.68
CA THR A 210 -8.91 23.36 -7.09
C THR A 210 -9.09 23.20 -5.58
N ALA A 211 -8.39 24.02 -4.80
CA ALA A 211 -8.40 23.98 -3.34
C ALA A 211 -8.43 25.40 -2.70
N PRO A 212 -8.86 25.54 -1.43
CA PRO A 212 -8.91 26.84 -0.75
C PRO A 212 -7.56 27.54 -0.64
N SER A 213 -7.58 28.87 -0.62
CA SER A 213 -6.39 29.71 -0.42
C SER A 213 -5.67 29.41 0.89
N GLY A 214 -4.35 29.56 0.89
CA GLY A 214 -3.52 29.25 2.05
C GLY A 214 -3.27 27.75 2.26
N THR A 215 -3.61 26.93 1.27
CA THR A 215 -3.18 25.52 1.14
C THR A 215 -2.45 25.33 -0.20
N LYS A 216 -1.77 24.19 -0.36
CA LYS A 216 -1.26 23.67 -1.63
C LYS A 216 -1.90 22.32 -1.92
N ALA A 217 -2.19 22.04 -3.19
CA ALA A 217 -2.65 20.74 -3.64
C ALA A 217 -1.51 19.98 -4.33
N ILE A 218 -1.10 18.86 -3.74
CA ILE A 218 0.00 18.01 -4.19
C ILE A 218 -0.58 16.70 -4.72
N ALA A 219 -0.07 16.26 -5.86
CA ALA A 219 -0.46 15.02 -6.52
C ALA A 219 0.73 14.33 -7.19
N ASN A 220 0.45 13.21 -7.87
CA ASN A 220 1.45 12.40 -8.57
C ASN A 220 2.08 13.15 -9.77
N GLY A 221 3.24 12.67 -10.19
CA GLY A 221 3.93 13.13 -11.39
C GLY A 221 4.53 14.54 -11.29
N LYS A 222 4.50 15.30 -12.38
CA LYS A 222 5.09 16.64 -12.48
C LYS A 222 4.06 17.73 -12.28
N LEU A 223 4.43 18.76 -11.51
CA LEU A 223 3.66 20.01 -11.46
C LEU A 223 3.92 20.81 -12.74
N GLU A 224 2.90 20.98 -13.57
CA GLU A 224 2.99 21.77 -14.81
C GLU A 224 2.74 23.26 -14.56
N SER A 225 1.76 23.59 -13.71
CA SER A 225 1.44 24.99 -13.42
C SER A 225 0.68 25.15 -12.10
N VAL A 226 0.78 26.35 -11.54
CA VAL A 226 -0.02 26.83 -10.41
C VAL A 226 -0.66 28.13 -10.83
N SER A 227 -1.98 28.22 -10.76
CA SER A 227 -2.69 29.48 -10.96
C SER A 227 -2.83 30.20 -9.62
N PRO A 228 -2.58 31.53 -9.57
CA PRO A 228 -2.75 32.29 -8.34
C PRO A 228 -4.21 32.24 -7.85
N PRO A 229 -4.46 32.34 -6.54
CA PRO A 229 -5.81 32.22 -6.05
C PRO A 229 -6.76 33.30 -6.58
N VAL A 230 -7.89 32.88 -7.16
CA VAL A 230 -8.96 33.77 -7.62
C VAL A 230 -10.21 33.44 -6.83
N ARG A 231 -10.86 34.46 -6.25
CA ARG A 231 -12.06 34.30 -5.39
C ARG A 231 -11.86 33.26 -4.27
N GLY A 232 -10.67 33.28 -3.65
CA GLY A 232 -10.37 32.45 -2.48
C GLY A 232 -9.96 31.01 -2.78
N VAL A 233 -9.78 30.59 -4.03
CA VAL A 233 -9.28 29.25 -4.39
C VAL A 233 -8.09 29.31 -5.35
N GLY A 234 -7.11 28.42 -5.18
CA GLY A 234 -6.00 28.20 -6.12
C GLY A 234 -6.22 26.96 -6.99
N GLU A 235 -5.49 26.86 -8.09
CA GLU A 235 -5.52 25.70 -9.00
C GLU A 235 -4.10 25.17 -9.24
N TRP A 236 -3.93 23.86 -9.16
CA TRP A 236 -2.68 23.14 -9.45
C TRP A 236 -2.90 22.14 -10.58
N ARG A 237 -1.98 22.12 -11.54
CA ARG A 237 -2.01 21.14 -12.65
C ARG A 237 -0.83 20.19 -12.57
N TRP A 238 -1.14 18.91 -12.51
CA TRP A 238 -0.17 17.83 -12.43
C TRP A 238 -0.35 16.88 -13.62
N VAL A 239 0.74 16.26 -14.05
CA VAL A 239 0.73 15.19 -15.06
C VAL A 239 1.53 14.00 -14.54
N ALA A 240 0.92 12.82 -14.51
CA ALA A 240 1.57 11.57 -14.11
C ALA A 240 1.47 10.53 -15.23
N LYS A 241 2.48 9.65 -15.33
CA LYS A 241 2.55 8.61 -16.37
C LYS A 241 2.55 7.20 -15.79
N ASN A 242 1.97 6.27 -16.56
CA ASN A 242 1.93 4.83 -16.28
C ASN A 242 1.55 4.53 -14.82
N ILE A 243 0.51 5.19 -14.32
CA ILE A 243 0.12 5.12 -12.91
C ILE A 243 -0.99 4.10 -12.71
N ASN A 244 -0.88 3.27 -11.68
CA ASN A 244 -1.98 2.40 -11.27
C ASN A 244 -3.13 3.25 -10.70
N PRO A 245 -4.41 2.97 -11.02
CA PRO A 245 -5.52 3.76 -10.53
C PRO A 245 -5.57 3.99 -9.01
N TYR A 246 -5.20 3.00 -8.19
CA TYR A 246 -5.21 3.14 -6.72
C TYR A 246 -4.13 4.09 -6.19
N LEU A 247 -3.06 4.34 -6.97
CA LEU A 247 -1.93 5.19 -6.57
C LEU A 247 -2.18 6.68 -6.78
N VAL A 248 -3.28 7.04 -7.45
CA VAL A 248 -3.65 8.45 -7.67
C VAL A 248 -3.95 9.10 -6.32
N ALA A 249 -3.30 10.22 -6.02
CA ALA A 249 -3.41 10.89 -4.73
C ALA A 249 -3.72 12.38 -4.87
N ILE A 250 -4.54 12.89 -3.94
CA ILE A 250 -4.81 14.32 -3.78
C ILE A 250 -4.55 14.70 -2.32
N ASN A 251 -3.46 15.42 -2.09
CA ASN A 251 -3.06 15.89 -0.77
C ASN A 251 -3.17 17.42 -0.70
N ILE A 252 -4.00 17.94 0.20
CA ILE A 252 -4.24 19.39 0.37
C ILE A 252 -3.87 19.80 1.78
N GLY A 253 -2.97 20.76 1.92
CA GLY A 253 -2.53 21.21 3.24
C GLY A 253 -1.76 22.53 3.23
N PRO A 254 -1.53 23.14 4.39
CA PRO A 254 -0.66 24.30 4.52
C PRO A 254 0.81 23.85 4.41
N TYR A 255 1.25 23.54 3.19
CA TYR A 255 2.57 22.94 2.98
C TYR A 255 3.68 23.96 2.72
N GLY A 256 4.77 23.87 3.48
CA GLY A 256 6.11 24.26 3.04
C GLY A 256 6.65 23.27 2.00
N GLU A 257 7.74 23.60 1.33
CA GLU A 257 8.38 22.70 0.37
C GLU A 257 9.89 22.77 0.50
N ILE A 258 10.52 21.61 0.66
CA ILE A 258 11.96 21.43 0.55
C ILE A 258 12.21 20.74 -0.79
N LYS A 259 13.09 21.33 -1.62
CA LYS A 259 13.46 20.81 -2.95
C LYS A 259 14.94 20.46 -2.98
N GLY A 260 15.27 19.46 -3.79
CA GLY A 260 16.65 19.11 -4.10
C GLY A 260 16.72 18.22 -5.34
N ALA A 261 17.89 17.66 -5.56
CA ALA A 261 18.11 16.65 -6.58
C ALA A 261 19.11 15.62 -6.06
N TYR A 262 18.96 14.37 -6.49
CA TYR A 262 19.91 13.31 -6.27
C TYR A 262 20.62 12.97 -7.58
N ASP A 263 21.95 12.87 -7.53
CA ASP A 263 22.79 12.42 -8.64
C ASP A 263 22.78 10.90 -8.69
N SER A 264 22.02 10.35 -9.65
CA SER A 264 21.82 8.90 -9.78
C SER A 264 23.10 8.18 -10.19
N LYS A 265 23.28 6.95 -9.69
CA LYS A 265 24.33 6.02 -10.15
C LYS A 265 24.21 5.67 -11.64
N PHE A 266 23.06 5.96 -12.24
CA PHE A 266 22.76 5.69 -13.64
C PHE A 266 22.94 6.91 -14.56
N GLY A 267 23.55 7.99 -14.04
CA GLY A 267 24.01 9.14 -14.83
C GLY A 267 22.95 10.22 -15.11
N ASN A 268 21.73 10.05 -14.59
CA ASN A 268 20.68 11.06 -14.60
C ASN A 268 20.54 11.76 -13.23
N LYS A 269 19.67 12.76 -13.14
CA LYS A 269 19.27 13.38 -11.86
C LYS A 269 17.85 12.95 -11.51
N VAL A 270 17.58 12.80 -10.22
CA VAL A 270 16.23 12.56 -9.68
C VAL A 270 15.78 13.82 -8.93
N PRO A 271 14.69 14.50 -9.36
CA PRO A 271 14.11 15.60 -8.59
C PRO A 271 13.56 15.12 -7.25
N LEU A 272 13.88 15.83 -6.17
CA LEU A 272 13.46 15.49 -4.80
C LEU A 272 12.55 16.57 -4.25
N HIS A 273 11.41 16.17 -3.69
CA HIS A 273 10.46 17.09 -3.08
C HIS A 273 9.90 16.54 -1.77
N LEU A 274 9.93 17.35 -0.72
CA LEU A 274 9.22 17.09 0.53
C LEU A 274 8.26 18.25 0.83
N TRP A 275 6.97 17.94 0.90
CA TRP A 275 5.93 18.87 1.33
C TRP A 275 5.57 18.60 2.78
N HIS A 276 5.98 19.50 3.67
CA HIS A 276 5.77 19.39 5.11
C HIS A 276 4.78 20.44 5.60
N LEU A 277 4.08 20.18 6.71
CA LEU A 277 3.20 21.15 7.33
C LEU A 277 3.96 22.37 7.86
N THR A 278 3.32 23.54 7.87
CA THR A 278 3.89 24.76 8.45
C THR A 278 4.29 24.57 9.91
N GLY A 279 5.50 24.99 10.28
CA GLY A 279 6.03 24.88 11.64
C GLY A 279 6.77 23.56 11.93
N LYS A 280 7.00 22.72 10.91
CA LYS A 280 7.75 21.45 10.99
C LYS A 280 9.05 21.47 10.19
N GLU A 281 9.53 22.65 9.77
CA GLU A 281 10.65 22.84 8.84
C GLU A 281 11.92 22.11 9.30
N ARG A 282 12.24 22.19 10.60
CA ARG A 282 13.46 21.57 11.15
C ARG A 282 13.38 20.05 11.11
N GLN A 283 12.24 19.47 11.46
CA GLN A 283 12.04 18.02 11.40
C GLN A 283 12.03 17.53 9.95
N ALA A 284 11.39 18.27 9.06
CA ALA A 284 11.35 18.00 7.63
C ALA A 284 12.74 18.02 6.99
N GLN A 285 13.63 18.93 7.38
CA GLN A 285 15.03 18.91 6.95
C GLN A 285 15.75 17.62 7.37
N GLY A 286 15.45 17.10 8.57
CA GLY A 286 16.00 15.83 9.04
C GLY A 286 15.57 14.64 8.19
N LEU A 287 14.29 14.54 7.85
CA LEU A 287 13.77 13.50 6.96
C LEU A 287 14.28 13.67 5.52
N PHE A 288 14.30 14.89 4.99
CA PHE A 288 14.79 15.17 3.64
C PHE A 288 16.25 14.75 3.45
N ALA A 289 17.07 14.85 4.51
CA ALA A 289 18.45 14.37 4.50
C ALA A 289 18.57 12.84 4.33
N GLU A 290 17.51 12.07 4.58
CA GLU A 290 17.48 10.62 4.36
C GLU A 290 17.19 10.23 2.90
N PHE A 291 16.69 11.15 2.06
CA PHE A 291 16.26 10.81 0.70
C PHE A 291 17.41 10.28 -0.16
N ALA A 292 18.53 11.01 -0.20
CA ALA A 292 19.66 10.64 -1.03
C ALA A 292 20.33 9.33 -0.59
N PRO A 293 20.64 9.09 0.71
CA PRO A 293 21.17 7.80 1.17
C PRO A 293 20.24 6.63 0.89
N THR A 294 18.92 6.81 1.07
CA THR A 294 17.96 5.75 0.79
C THR A 294 17.91 5.44 -0.71
N LEU A 295 17.85 6.44 -1.59
CA LEU A 295 17.94 6.24 -3.05
C LEU A 295 19.25 5.55 -3.46
N ASP A 296 20.38 5.95 -2.87
CA ASP A 296 21.69 5.34 -3.15
C ASP A 296 21.71 3.84 -2.82
N PHE A 297 21.09 3.45 -1.70
CA PHE A 297 20.92 2.06 -1.34
C PHE A 297 20.08 1.28 -2.37
N PHE A 298 18.88 1.78 -2.71
CA PHE A 298 18.01 1.10 -3.68
C PHE A 298 18.65 1.00 -5.07
N GLU A 299 19.35 2.03 -5.52
CA GLU A 299 20.08 2.00 -6.79
C GLU A 299 21.27 1.03 -6.78
N SER A 300 21.91 0.84 -5.62
CA SER A 300 23.01 -0.12 -5.46
C SER A 300 22.52 -1.58 -5.48
N VAL A 301 21.34 -1.83 -4.91
CA VAL A 301 20.85 -3.21 -4.68
C VAL A 301 19.89 -3.66 -5.79
N ILE A 302 18.99 -2.78 -6.23
CA ILE A 302 17.90 -3.11 -7.15
C ILE A 302 18.15 -2.53 -8.53
N GLY A 303 18.25 -1.21 -8.68
CA GLY A 303 18.44 -0.57 -9.99
C GLY A 303 17.95 0.89 -10.01
N PRO A 304 17.93 1.53 -11.19
CA PRO A 304 17.63 2.97 -11.31
C PRO A 304 16.27 3.33 -10.73
N PHE A 305 16.17 4.51 -10.09
CA PHE A 305 14.89 5.03 -9.63
C PHE A 305 13.88 5.11 -10.80
N PRO A 306 12.71 4.43 -10.72
CA PRO A 306 11.87 4.23 -11.89
C PRO A 306 11.23 5.50 -12.45
N PHE A 307 10.91 6.46 -11.59
CA PHE A 307 10.16 7.68 -11.93
C PHE A 307 11.03 8.94 -11.95
N ALA A 308 12.32 8.76 -12.30
CA ALA A 308 13.30 9.84 -12.31
C ALA A 308 12.97 10.96 -13.31
N ASP A 309 12.18 10.68 -14.34
CA ASP A 309 11.72 11.74 -15.22
C ASP A 309 10.69 12.63 -14.53
N GLU A 310 9.93 12.15 -13.52
CA GLU A 310 8.93 12.87 -12.73
C GLU A 310 9.49 13.46 -11.44
N LYS A 311 9.52 12.70 -10.33
CA LYS A 311 10.09 13.07 -9.02
C LYS A 311 10.10 11.89 -8.05
N LEU A 312 10.98 11.93 -7.05
CA LEU A 312 10.69 11.37 -5.73
C LEU A 312 10.00 12.45 -4.91
N GLY A 313 8.73 12.25 -4.57
CA GLY A 313 7.95 13.16 -3.76
C GLY A 313 7.43 12.51 -2.49
N VAL A 314 7.50 13.22 -1.37
CA VAL A 314 6.92 12.82 -0.09
C VAL A 314 6.05 13.95 0.43
N VAL A 315 4.86 13.61 0.92
CA VAL A 315 3.86 14.59 1.40
C VAL A 315 3.45 14.24 2.81
N GLU A 316 3.50 15.21 3.73
CA GLU A 316 3.03 15.01 5.10
C GLU A 316 1.49 14.89 5.14
N THR A 317 0.96 13.76 5.62
CA THR A 317 -0.46 13.37 5.55
C THR A 317 -1.10 13.09 6.91
N PRO A 318 -2.43 13.23 7.05
CA PRO A 318 -3.16 12.99 8.30
C PRO A 318 -3.34 11.50 8.65
N HIS A 319 -2.73 10.60 7.88
CA HIS A 319 -2.68 9.15 8.11
C HIS A 319 -1.23 8.67 8.03
N MET A 320 -1.00 7.42 8.47
CA MET A 320 0.35 6.89 8.70
C MET A 320 1.25 6.91 7.46
N GLY A 321 0.94 6.15 6.42
CA GLY A 321 1.72 6.07 5.17
C GLY A 321 0.84 5.58 4.02
N MET A 322 1.33 5.69 2.78
CA MET A 322 0.75 5.10 1.57
C MET A 322 1.69 5.35 0.38
N GLU A 323 1.93 4.34 -0.45
CA GLU A 323 2.99 4.33 -1.48
C GLU A 323 2.67 5.07 -2.78
N HIS A 324 1.80 6.06 -2.72
CA HIS A 324 1.31 6.81 -3.89
C HIS A 324 2.47 7.24 -4.80
N GLN A 325 2.55 6.66 -6.00
CA GLN A 325 3.64 6.85 -6.97
C GLN A 325 4.07 8.31 -7.07
N THR A 326 5.36 8.58 -6.83
CA THR A 326 6.02 9.91 -6.85
C THR A 326 5.48 10.93 -5.83
N ALA A 327 4.59 10.54 -4.92
CA ALA A 327 3.93 11.41 -3.96
C ALA A 327 3.58 10.66 -2.66
N ASN A 328 4.52 9.86 -2.16
CA ASN A 328 4.37 9.00 -0.98
C ASN A 328 3.78 9.79 0.19
N ALA A 329 2.71 9.26 0.76
CA ALA A 329 2.09 9.83 1.95
C ALA A 329 2.94 9.49 3.18
N TYR A 330 3.07 10.45 4.09
CA TYR A 330 3.95 10.35 5.25
C TYR A 330 3.34 10.98 6.49
N GLY A 331 3.14 10.18 7.54
CA GLY A 331 2.51 10.60 8.80
C GLY A 331 3.24 10.11 10.04
N ASN A 332 4.49 9.66 9.92
CA ASN A 332 5.29 9.14 11.03
C ASN A 332 5.87 10.23 11.98
N ASP A 333 5.52 11.51 11.74
CA ASP A 333 5.94 12.66 12.58
C ASP A 333 7.47 12.74 12.77
N TYR A 334 8.23 12.41 11.73
CA TYR A 334 9.70 12.55 11.66
C TYR A 334 10.45 11.68 12.66
N LYS A 335 9.83 10.57 13.10
CA LYS A 335 10.38 9.68 14.11
C LYS A 335 11.27 8.61 13.49
N LYS A 336 12.50 8.56 13.96
CA LYS A 336 13.38 7.40 13.78
C LYS A 336 13.15 6.40 14.90
N ASP A 337 13.31 5.13 14.59
CA ASP A 337 13.32 4.05 15.58
C ASP A 337 14.78 3.72 16.01
N GLU A 338 14.97 2.59 16.70
CA GLU A 338 16.28 2.11 17.15
C GLU A 338 17.26 1.73 16.02
N THR A 339 16.81 1.72 14.77
CA THR A 339 17.64 1.50 13.57
C THR A 339 18.29 2.79 13.08
N GLY A 340 17.89 3.95 13.62
CA GLY A 340 18.49 5.24 13.31
C GLY A 340 18.13 5.81 11.93
N PHE A 341 17.15 5.24 11.25
CA PHE A 341 16.48 5.82 10.08
C PHE A 341 14.96 5.86 10.28
N ASP A 342 14.26 6.62 9.45
CA ASP A 342 12.80 6.63 9.45
C ASP A 342 12.27 5.39 8.71
N TRP A 343 11.83 4.40 9.48
CA TRP A 343 11.39 3.10 8.95
C TRP A 343 10.24 3.25 7.96
N LEU A 344 9.30 4.17 8.22
CA LEU A 344 8.14 4.36 7.37
C LEU A 344 8.57 4.96 6.04
N PHE A 345 9.35 6.05 6.05
CA PHE A 345 9.84 6.64 4.80
C PHE A 345 10.60 5.63 3.95
N GLN A 346 11.43 4.78 4.58
CA GLN A 346 12.17 3.75 3.86
C GLN A 346 11.24 2.71 3.23
N HIS A 347 10.20 2.29 3.96
CA HIS A 347 9.20 1.33 3.48
C HIS A 347 8.39 1.90 2.30
N GLU A 348 7.81 3.09 2.47
CA GLU A 348 7.02 3.75 1.42
C GLU A 348 7.84 4.02 0.16
N LEU A 349 9.12 4.39 0.31
CA LEU A 349 10.00 4.59 -0.83
C LEU A 349 10.34 3.26 -1.54
N ALA A 350 10.38 2.14 -0.82
CA ALA A 350 10.64 0.82 -1.42
C ALA A 350 9.60 0.48 -2.49
N HIS A 351 8.35 0.89 -2.29
CA HIS A 351 7.26 0.63 -3.19
C HIS A 351 7.38 1.33 -4.55
N GLU A 352 8.24 2.34 -4.68
CA GLU A 352 8.56 2.90 -6.00
C GLU A 352 9.17 1.82 -6.93
N TRP A 353 9.88 0.84 -6.37
CA TRP A 353 10.29 -0.38 -7.08
C TRP A 353 9.26 -1.52 -6.95
N PHE A 354 8.74 -1.75 -5.74
CA PHE A 354 7.91 -2.92 -5.39
C PHE A 354 6.46 -2.53 -5.12
N GLY A 355 5.67 -2.31 -6.16
CA GLY A 355 4.32 -1.74 -6.07
C GLY A 355 4.02 -0.95 -7.33
N ASN A 356 4.85 0.07 -7.55
CA ASN A 356 4.66 1.07 -8.61
C ASN A 356 5.34 0.64 -9.92
N GLN A 357 6.65 0.38 -9.90
CA GLN A 357 7.36 -0.13 -11.09
C GLN A 357 7.07 -1.61 -11.36
N MET A 358 7.00 -2.41 -10.30
CA MET A 358 6.62 -3.83 -10.35
C MET A 358 5.31 -4.02 -9.61
N THR A 359 4.22 -4.16 -10.37
CA THR A 359 2.87 -4.30 -9.80
C THR A 359 2.40 -5.75 -9.87
N ALA A 360 1.67 -6.21 -8.86
CA ALA A 360 1.06 -7.54 -8.86
C ALA A 360 -0.07 -7.58 -9.91
N ALA A 361 -0.11 -8.61 -10.75
CA ALA A 361 -1.18 -8.79 -11.75
C ALA A 361 -2.51 -9.22 -11.11
N ASN A 362 -2.43 -9.83 -9.93
CA ASN A 362 -3.53 -10.29 -9.09
C ASN A 362 -3.16 -9.98 -7.65
N TRP A 363 -4.11 -9.54 -6.83
CA TRP A 363 -3.85 -9.21 -5.43
C TRP A 363 -3.41 -10.41 -4.59
N ASP A 364 -3.68 -11.65 -5.01
CA ASP A 364 -3.07 -12.86 -4.40
C ASP A 364 -1.53 -12.86 -4.43
N ASP A 365 -0.92 -12.04 -5.29
CA ASP A 365 0.53 -11.86 -5.40
C ASP A 365 1.06 -10.64 -4.61
N PHE A 366 0.24 -9.97 -3.77
CA PHE A 366 0.63 -8.75 -3.03
C PHE A 366 1.82 -8.90 -2.09
N TRP A 367 2.12 -10.13 -1.65
CA TRP A 367 3.34 -10.39 -0.88
C TRP A 367 4.62 -9.99 -1.65
N LEU A 368 4.58 -9.89 -2.98
CA LEU A 368 5.69 -9.35 -3.78
C LEU A 368 5.91 -7.84 -3.56
N HIS A 369 4.88 -7.09 -3.18
CA HIS A 369 5.01 -5.68 -2.83
C HIS A 369 5.54 -5.58 -1.40
N GLU A 370 4.75 -6.11 -0.49
CA GLU A 370 4.94 -5.93 0.95
C GLU A 370 6.12 -6.72 1.49
N GLY A 371 6.34 -7.93 0.98
CA GLY A 371 7.45 -8.77 1.39
C GLY A 371 8.79 -8.21 0.95
N TYR A 372 8.88 -7.66 -0.28
CA TYR A 372 10.09 -6.97 -0.72
C TYR A 372 10.27 -5.64 0.01
N GLY A 373 9.24 -4.79 0.12
CA GLY A 373 9.30 -3.53 0.86
C GLY A 373 9.78 -3.75 2.31
N GLN A 374 9.20 -4.73 3.00
CA GLN A 374 9.60 -5.10 4.35
C GLN A 374 11.03 -5.67 4.42
N TYR A 375 11.49 -6.38 3.40
CA TYR A 375 12.83 -6.94 3.34
C TYR A 375 13.93 -5.91 3.02
N MET A 376 13.59 -4.80 2.40
CA MET A 376 14.54 -3.73 2.11
C MET A 376 15.02 -3.01 3.37
N GLN A 377 14.21 -2.94 4.43
CA GLN A 377 14.60 -2.33 5.70
C GLN A 377 15.83 -3.00 6.35
N PRO A 378 15.85 -4.33 6.61
CA PRO A 378 17.04 -4.98 7.16
C PRO A 378 18.23 -4.86 6.21
N LEU A 379 18.03 -4.98 4.89
CA LEU A 379 19.09 -4.76 3.89
C LEU A 379 19.68 -3.35 3.95
N TYR A 380 18.86 -2.33 4.18
CA TYR A 380 19.33 -0.96 4.36
C TYR A 380 20.14 -0.82 5.65
N GLY A 381 19.67 -1.45 6.74
CA GLY A 381 20.45 -1.59 7.98
C GLY A 381 21.80 -2.28 7.77
N GLN A 382 21.84 -3.33 6.95
CA GLN A 382 23.07 -4.02 6.55
C GLN A 382 24.02 -3.10 5.79
N TRP A 383 23.49 -2.32 4.83
CA TRP A 383 24.27 -1.38 4.02
C TRP A 383 24.87 -0.25 4.87
N ARG A 384 24.13 0.23 5.88
CA ARG A 384 24.60 1.31 6.79
C ARG A 384 25.54 0.81 7.89
N GLU A 385 25.26 -0.35 8.47
CA GLU A 385 25.83 -0.77 9.77
C GLU A 385 26.37 -2.21 9.80
N GLY A 386 26.20 -2.98 8.72
CA GLY A 386 26.73 -4.33 8.57
C GLY A 386 25.84 -5.46 9.11
N GLU A 387 26.41 -6.67 9.15
CA GLU A 387 25.69 -7.93 9.40
C GLU A 387 24.98 -7.99 10.76
N ALA A 388 25.57 -7.42 11.81
CA ALA A 388 24.97 -7.49 13.14
C ALA A 388 23.62 -6.75 13.19
N ARG A 389 23.55 -5.59 12.53
CA ARG A 389 22.30 -4.83 12.38
C ARG A 389 21.28 -5.63 11.57
N TYR A 390 21.71 -6.18 10.44
CA TYR A 390 20.86 -7.01 9.57
C TYR A 390 20.22 -8.17 10.35
N ALA A 391 21.04 -8.96 11.05
CA ALA A 391 20.58 -10.11 11.82
C ALA A 391 19.62 -9.71 12.93
N ALA A 392 19.89 -8.62 13.65
CA ALA A 392 19.00 -8.11 14.69
C ALA A 392 17.63 -7.69 14.13
N MET A 393 17.61 -7.00 12.98
CA MET A 393 16.37 -6.57 12.32
C MET A 393 15.56 -7.75 11.80
N MET A 394 16.21 -8.73 11.14
CA MET A 394 15.53 -9.97 10.72
C MET A 394 14.95 -10.70 11.93
N ALA A 395 15.72 -10.88 13.00
CA ALA A 395 15.27 -11.53 14.24
C ALA A 395 14.11 -10.79 14.91
N HIS A 396 14.09 -9.45 14.82
CA HIS A 396 12.94 -8.65 15.25
C HIS A 396 11.70 -8.96 14.39
N GLN A 397 11.81 -8.87 13.06
CA GLN A 397 10.72 -9.19 12.13
C GLN A 397 10.17 -10.61 12.30
N ARG A 398 11.02 -11.58 12.68
CA ARG A 398 10.62 -12.98 12.86
C ARG A 398 9.50 -13.17 13.86
N LYS A 399 9.38 -12.28 14.84
CA LYS A 399 8.39 -12.31 15.92
C LYS A 399 6.96 -12.07 15.41
N PHE A 400 6.81 -11.42 14.26
CA PHE A 400 5.52 -11.03 13.68
C PHE A 400 5.01 -12.02 12.61
N VAL A 401 5.81 -13.03 12.27
CA VAL A 401 5.36 -14.11 11.36
C VAL A 401 4.37 -15.01 12.11
N LEU A 402 3.10 -14.99 11.69
CA LEU A 402 2.02 -15.76 12.31
C LEU A 402 1.87 -17.15 11.67
N ASN A 403 2.03 -17.24 10.35
CA ASN A 403 1.82 -18.45 9.55
C ASN A 403 0.39 -19.01 9.64
N GLY A 404 -0.62 -18.11 9.70
CA GLY A 404 -2.02 -18.49 9.85
C GLY A 404 -2.67 -19.00 8.56
N LYS A 405 -2.21 -18.50 7.40
CA LYS A 405 -2.66 -18.86 6.05
C LYS A 405 -1.45 -18.99 5.10
N PRO A 406 -1.59 -19.68 3.96
CA PRO A 406 -0.62 -19.60 2.87
C PRO A 406 -0.40 -18.16 2.42
N LEU A 407 0.81 -17.82 1.96
CA LEU A 407 1.09 -16.50 1.37
C LEU A 407 0.36 -16.29 0.05
N VAL A 408 0.22 -17.36 -0.73
CA VAL A 408 -0.48 -17.35 -2.02
C VAL A 408 -1.47 -18.49 -2.05
N SER A 409 -2.64 -18.24 -2.64
CA SER A 409 -3.70 -19.24 -2.77
C SER A 409 -3.85 -19.79 -4.19
N GLY A 410 -3.24 -19.14 -5.18
CA GLY A 410 -3.36 -19.46 -6.60
C GLY A 410 -4.73 -19.09 -7.19
N LYS A 411 -5.46 -18.17 -6.55
CA LYS A 411 -6.80 -17.74 -6.95
C LYS A 411 -6.84 -16.25 -7.19
N VAL A 412 -7.78 -15.79 -8.01
CA VAL A 412 -8.08 -14.37 -8.12
C VAL A 412 -8.64 -13.88 -6.78
N ARG A 413 -8.08 -12.78 -6.25
CA ARG A 413 -8.49 -12.20 -4.98
C ARG A 413 -8.74 -10.70 -5.10
N THR A 414 -9.57 -10.19 -4.21
CA THR A 414 -9.64 -8.75 -3.95
C THR A 414 -8.50 -8.32 -3.03
N SER A 415 -8.22 -7.01 -2.96
CA SER A 415 -7.22 -6.46 -2.04
C SER A 415 -7.55 -6.86 -0.60
N ASP A 416 -8.81 -6.68 -0.22
CA ASP A 416 -9.30 -6.95 1.13
C ASP A 416 -9.24 -8.44 1.52
N ASP A 417 -9.48 -9.37 0.58
CA ASP A 417 -9.30 -10.82 0.81
C ASP A 417 -7.88 -11.21 1.18
N VAL A 418 -6.89 -10.36 0.88
CA VAL A 418 -5.46 -10.62 1.13
C VAL A 418 -5.02 -10.03 2.46
N TYR A 419 -5.41 -8.78 2.75
CA TYR A 419 -5.07 -8.09 3.99
C TYR A 419 -5.84 -8.63 5.22
N GLN A 420 -7.02 -9.21 5.04
CA GLN A 420 -7.84 -9.73 6.14
C GLN A 420 -7.66 -11.24 6.35
N ALA A 421 -7.09 -11.62 7.50
CA ALA A 421 -6.88 -13.03 7.87
C ALA A 421 -8.21 -13.78 8.05
N GLU A 422 -9.23 -13.08 8.56
CA GLU A 422 -10.60 -13.52 8.75
C GLU A 422 -11.31 -13.83 7.42
N ARG A 423 -10.90 -13.17 6.32
CA ARG A 423 -11.34 -13.49 4.94
C ARG A 423 -10.51 -14.58 4.28
N GLY A 424 -9.59 -15.19 5.03
CA GLY A 424 -8.73 -16.27 4.54
C GLY A 424 -7.50 -15.77 3.80
N GLY A 425 -7.13 -14.49 3.96
CA GLY A 425 -5.89 -13.90 3.46
C GLY A 425 -4.68 -14.15 4.37
N PRO A 426 -3.46 -14.01 3.83
CA PRO A 426 -2.23 -14.01 4.64
C PRO A 426 -2.14 -12.87 5.66
N GLY A 427 -2.86 -11.76 5.48
CA GLY A 427 -2.78 -10.58 6.34
C GLY A 427 -1.34 -10.12 6.53
N GLN A 428 -0.93 -9.84 7.77
CA GLN A 428 0.43 -9.36 8.05
C GLN A 428 1.57 -10.28 7.57
N ASP A 429 1.31 -11.56 7.28
CA ASP A 429 2.33 -12.45 6.75
C ASP A 429 2.85 -12.00 5.38
N ILE A 430 2.08 -11.24 4.58
CA ILE A 430 2.57 -10.67 3.31
C ILE A 430 3.83 -9.82 3.50
N TYR A 431 3.94 -9.15 4.66
CA TYR A 431 5.11 -8.39 5.07
C TYR A 431 6.18 -9.32 5.66
N TYR A 432 5.90 -9.89 6.83
CA TYR A 432 6.92 -10.50 7.67
C TYR A 432 7.32 -11.90 7.20
N LYS A 433 6.33 -12.73 6.82
CA LYS A 433 6.62 -14.03 6.22
C LYS A 433 7.24 -13.82 4.84
N GLY A 434 6.69 -12.91 4.04
CA GLY A 434 7.24 -12.53 2.73
C GLY A 434 8.74 -12.16 2.81
N ALA A 435 9.12 -11.25 3.71
CA ALA A 435 10.51 -10.86 3.92
C ALA A 435 11.41 -12.03 4.37
N TRP A 436 10.92 -12.89 5.26
CA TRP A 436 11.67 -14.07 5.72
C TRP A 436 11.82 -15.16 4.65
N VAL A 437 10.85 -15.30 3.75
CA VAL A 437 10.95 -16.20 2.59
C VAL A 437 12.02 -15.69 1.63
N LEU A 438 12.02 -14.39 1.31
CA LEU A 438 13.05 -13.75 0.49
C LEU A 438 14.45 -13.89 1.12
N HIS A 439 14.54 -13.67 2.43
CA HIS A 439 15.76 -13.88 3.21
C HIS A 439 16.32 -15.30 3.08
N THR A 440 15.48 -16.31 3.37
CA THR A 440 15.90 -17.71 3.30
C THR A 440 16.29 -18.09 1.87
N LEU A 441 15.53 -17.61 0.88
CA LEU A 441 15.81 -17.85 -0.54
C LEU A 441 17.15 -17.24 -0.96
N ARG A 442 17.44 -15.99 -0.57
CA ARG A 442 18.72 -15.33 -0.86
C ARG A 442 19.91 -16.15 -0.36
N TYR A 443 19.83 -16.69 0.86
CA TYR A 443 20.89 -17.57 1.40
C TYR A 443 20.92 -18.96 0.77
N LEU A 444 19.81 -19.42 0.19
CA LEU A 444 19.75 -20.68 -0.54
C LEU A 444 20.43 -20.58 -1.92
N ILE A 445 20.14 -19.52 -2.68
CA ILE A 445 20.62 -19.36 -4.07
C ILE A 445 21.84 -18.44 -4.22
N GLY A 446 22.17 -17.66 -3.18
CA GLY A 446 23.25 -16.68 -3.16
C GLY A 446 22.79 -15.26 -3.53
N ASP A 447 23.54 -14.26 -3.07
CA ASP A 447 23.18 -12.84 -3.23
C ASP A 447 23.12 -12.41 -4.70
N LYS A 448 24.16 -12.72 -5.49
CA LYS A 448 24.20 -12.28 -6.90
C LYS A 448 23.05 -12.87 -7.73
N PRO A 449 22.78 -14.19 -7.71
CA PRO A 449 21.61 -14.76 -8.40
C PRO A 449 20.28 -14.16 -7.94
N PHE A 450 20.11 -13.97 -6.63
CA PHE A 450 18.90 -13.39 -6.06
C PHE A 450 18.65 -11.96 -6.59
N PHE A 451 19.62 -11.05 -6.45
CA PHE A 451 19.43 -9.67 -6.88
C PHE A 451 19.35 -9.52 -8.41
N ASP A 452 20.02 -10.38 -9.18
CA ASP A 452 19.86 -10.42 -10.64
C ASP A 452 18.44 -10.85 -11.05
N ALA A 453 17.87 -11.85 -10.37
CA ALA A 453 16.49 -12.28 -10.59
C ALA A 453 15.48 -11.20 -10.15
N THR A 454 15.67 -10.59 -8.97
CA THR A 454 14.84 -9.48 -8.50
C THR A 454 14.87 -8.31 -9.48
N ARG A 455 16.03 -7.94 -10.01
CA ARG A 455 16.12 -6.88 -11.04
C ARG A 455 15.32 -7.21 -12.30
N ARG A 456 15.39 -8.47 -12.77
CA ARG A 456 14.57 -8.91 -13.91
C ARG A 456 13.08 -8.89 -13.59
N LEU A 457 12.69 -9.28 -12.37
CA LEU A 457 11.31 -9.19 -11.91
C LEU A 457 10.82 -7.74 -11.98
N VAL A 458 11.61 -6.81 -11.43
CA VAL A 458 11.24 -5.39 -11.33
C VAL A 458 11.16 -4.69 -12.69
N TYR A 459 12.13 -4.92 -13.57
CA TYR A 459 12.24 -4.16 -14.83
C TYR A 459 11.86 -4.95 -16.08
N GLY A 460 11.60 -6.26 -15.97
CA GLY A 460 11.41 -7.16 -17.11
C GLY A 460 12.68 -7.39 -17.94
N ARG A 461 13.83 -6.91 -17.46
CA ARG A 461 15.11 -6.94 -18.19
C ARG A 461 16.32 -6.93 -17.24
N PRO A 462 17.47 -7.47 -17.66
CA PRO A 462 18.65 -7.58 -16.80
C PRO A 462 19.48 -6.30 -16.69
N ASP A 463 19.34 -5.34 -17.61
CA ASP A 463 20.22 -4.18 -17.80
C ASP A 463 19.48 -2.83 -17.71
N PRO A 464 18.60 -2.60 -16.72
CA PRO A 464 17.76 -1.40 -16.63
C PRO A 464 18.59 -0.12 -16.64
N LYS A 465 18.16 0.84 -17.46
CA LYS A 465 18.71 2.20 -17.52
C LYS A 465 17.55 3.18 -17.65
N PRO A 466 17.70 4.42 -17.15
CA PRO A 466 16.68 5.46 -17.32
C PRO A 466 16.15 5.50 -18.76
N GLY A 467 14.83 5.37 -18.91
CA GLY A 467 14.13 5.45 -20.20
C GLY A 467 14.02 4.16 -21.04
N ASN A 468 14.54 3.01 -20.58
CA ASN A 468 14.44 1.74 -21.34
C ASN A 468 13.58 0.65 -20.67
N PHE A 469 12.83 1.03 -19.65
CA PHE A 469 11.83 0.20 -18.99
C PHE A 469 10.57 1.04 -18.75
N LYS A 470 9.48 0.36 -18.42
CA LYS A 470 8.20 0.97 -17.99
C LYS A 470 7.65 0.15 -16.82
N PRO A 471 6.71 0.68 -16.04
CA PRO A 471 5.95 -0.12 -15.09
C PRO A 471 5.41 -1.39 -15.75
N ARG A 472 5.37 -2.45 -14.97
CA ARG A 472 4.97 -3.77 -15.47
C ARG A 472 4.26 -4.57 -14.40
N PHE A 473 3.41 -5.47 -14.87
CA PHE A 473 2.80 -6.48 -14.02
C PHE A 473 3.68 -7.73 -13.91
N THR A 474 3.63 -8.37 -12.75
CA THR A 474 4.25 -9.66 -12.45
C THR A 474 3.30 -10.54 -11.65
N SER A 475 3.71 -11.79 -11.42
CA SER A 475 2.99 -12.76 -10.60
C SER A 475 3.96 -13.63 -9.81
N THR A 476 3.45 -14.36 -8.81
CA THR A 476 4.25 -15.36 -8.07
C THR A 476 4.84 -16.43 -9.00
N PRO A 477 4.11 -17.01 -9.98
CA PRO A 477 4.70 -17.92 -10.94
C PRO A 477 5.91 -17.35 -11.72
N GLU A 478 5.87 -16.07 -12.11
CA GLU A 478 7.02 -15.44 -12.77
C GLU A 478 8.20 -15.29 -11.81
N PHE A 479 7.94 -14.88 -10.57
CA PHE A 479 8.96 -14.85 -9.52
C PHE A 479 9.63 -16.22 -9.33
N GLU A 480 8.84 -17.29 -9.21
CA GLU A 480 9.36 -18.65 -9.06
C GLU A 480 10.21 -19.06 -10.28
N GLN A 481 9.76 -18.75 -11.49
CA GLN A 481 10.51 -19.02 -12.71
C GLN A 481 11.88 -18.30 -12.73
N LEU A 482 11.90 -17.01 -12.39
CA LEU A 482 13.14 -16.23 -12.35
C LEU A 482 14.10 -16.73 -11.27
N MET A 483 13.57 -17.09 -10.10
CA MET A 483 14.36 -17.60 -8.98
C MET A 483 14.89 -19.02 -9.25
N ASN A 484 14.11 -19.90 -9.89
CA ASN A 484 14.56 -21.21 -10.38
C ASN A 484 15.71 -21.05 -11.39
N ALA A 485 15.53 -20.18 -12.39
CA ALA A 485 16.53 -19.93 -13.41
C ALA A 485 17.84 -19.37 -12.82
N ALA A 486 17.73 -18.44 -11.87
CA ALA A 486 18.90 -17.88 -11.20
C ALA A 486 19.58 -18.88 -10.25
N GLY A 487 18.81 -19.71 -9.55
CA GLY A 487 19.32 -20.76 -8.68
C GLY A 487 19.92 -21.96 -9.44
N GLY A 488 19.68 -22.08 -10.75
CA GLY A 488 20.19 -23.15 -11.60
C GLY A 488 19.61 -24.53 -11.28
N ARG A 489 18.47 -24.59 -10.59
CA ARG A 489 17.82 -25.83 -10.12
C ARG A 489 16.33 -25.62 -9.87
N ASP A 490 15.60 -26.71 -9.78
CA ASP A 490 14.19 -26.68 -9.38
C ASP A 490 14.05 -26.41 -7.87
N LEU A 491 13.37 -25.32 -7.54
CA LEU A 491 13.04 -24.86 -6.19
C LEU A 491 11.53 -24.98 -5.91
N THR A 492 10.77 -25.73 -6.71
CA THR A 492 9.32 -25.93 -6.48
C THR A 492 9.05 -26.42 -5.06
N TRP A 493 9.88 -27.31 -4.53
CA TRP A 493 9.81 -27.78 -3.13
C TRP A 493 9.90 -26.65 -2.10
N PHE A 494 10.66 -25.58 -2.40
CA PHE A 494 10.81 -24.42 -1.52
C PHE A 494 9.54 -23.57 -1.56
N PHE A 495 9.06 -23.25 -2.76
CA PHE A 495 7.89 -22.39 -2.94
C PHE A 495 6.60 -23.06 -2.48
N ASP A 496 6.46 -24.37 -2.69
CA ASP A 496 5.34 -25.14 -2.20
C ASP A 496 5.21 -25.04 -0.67
N ILE A 497 6.32 -25.16 0.05
CA ILE A 497 6.29 -25.05 1.51
C ILE A 497 6.14 -23.60 1.97
N TYR A 498 6.91 -22.67 1.42
CA TYR A 498 6.95 -21.31 1.95
C TYR A 498 5.83 -20.41 1.48
N LEU A 499 5.35 -20.60 0.25
CA LEU A 499 4.29 -19.78 -0.34
C LEU A 499 2.92 -20.44 -0.23
N ARG A 500 2.84 -21.76 -0.46
CA ARG A 500 1.56 -22.49 -0.57
C ARG A 500 1.14 -23.24 0.70
N GLU A 501 2.02 -23.42 1.68
CA GLU A 501 1.66 -23.93 3.02
C GLU A 501 1.65 -22.81 4.07
N ALA A 502 0.69 -22.89 4.99
CA ALA A 502 0.70 -22.05 6.19
C ALA A 502 1.84 -22.50 7.13
N THR A 503 1.82 -23.77 7.53
CA THR A 503 2.75 -24.39 8.49
C THR A 503 4.20 -24.35 8.00
N LEU A 504 5.08 -23.77 8.84
CA LEU A 504 6.53 -23.74 8.58
C LEU A 504 7.18 -25.13 8.71
N PRO A 505 8.30 -25.38 7.99
CA PRO A 505 9.07 -26.60 8.16
C PRO A 505 9.66 -26.70 9.57
N GLU A 506 9.59 -27.89 10.17
CA GLU A 506 10.18 -28.21 11.47
C GLU A 506 11.48 -28.98 11.27
N LEU A 507 12.57 -28.55 11.91
CA LEU A 507 13.81 -29.30 11.93
C LEU A 507 13.87 -30.15 13.19
N ILE A 508 13.73 -31.46 13.04
CA ILE A 508 13.87 -32.43 14.13
C ILE A 508 15.35 -32.73 14.33
N GLU A 509 15.81 -32.56 15.57
CA GLU A 509 17.20 -32.73 15.98
C GLU A 509 17.27 -33.92 16.95
N THR A 510 17.92 -35.02 16.55
CA THR A 510 18.06 -36.23 17.40
C THR A 510 19.52 -36.54 17.62
N ARG A 511 19.96 -36.56 18.88
CA ARG A 511 21.33 -36.90 19.27
C ARG A 511 21.38 -38.26 19.97
N THR A 512 22.27 -39.13 19.54
CA THR A 512 22.46 -40.47 20.11
C THR A 512 23.94 -40.83 20.11
N GLY A 513 24.55 -40.85 21.30
CA GLY A 513 26.01 -41.00 21.44
C GLY A 513 26.76 -39.93 20.64
N ASP A 514 27.71 -40.36 19.81
CA ASP A 514 28.51 -39.49 18.94
C ASP A 514 27.85 -39.18 17.59
N THR A 515 26.52 -39.26 17.51
CA THR A 515 25.76 -39.06 16.28
C THR A 515 24.68 -38.00 16.48
N LEU A 516 24.58 -37.10 15.50
CA LEU A 516 23.49 -36.13 15.36
C LEU A 516 22.76 -36.40 14.04
N ASN A 517 21.46 -36.66 14.12
CA ASN A 517 20.55 -36.74 12.99
C ASN A 517 19.70 -35.47 12.94
N LEU A 518 19.68 -34.83 11.77
CA LEU A 518 18.81 -33.71 11.46
C LEU A 518 17.81 -34.14 10.41
N GLN A 519 16.53 -33.84 10.61
CA GLN A 519 15.47 -34.20 9.67
C GLN A 519 14.43 -33.09 9.55
N TRP A 520 14.15 -32.68 8.32
CA TRP A 520 13.02 -31.81 8.01
C TRP A 520 11.71 -32.59 8.09
N LYS A 521 10.77 -32.06 8.85
CA LYS A 521 9.36 -32.45 8.88
C LYS A 521 8.54 -31.32 8.27
N THR A 522 7.81 -31.63 7.22
CA THR A 522 6.98 -30.65 6.50
C THR A 522 5.55 -31.18 6.33
N PRO A 523 4.59 -30.33 5.96
CA PRO A 523 3.24 -30.78 5.59
C PRO A 523 3.19 -31.68 4.35
N ARG A 524 4.26 -31.73 3.55
CA ARG A 524 4.33 -32.51 2.31
C ARG A 524 5.17 -33.77 2.50
N THR A 525 4.87 -34.78 1.68
CA THR A 525 5.58 -36.07 1.67
C THR A 525 6.87 -36.03 0.85
N ALA A 526 6.98 -35.10 -0.10
CA ALA A 526 8.18 -34.92 -0.91
C ALA A 526 9.38 -34.47 -0.04
N PRO A 527 10.62 -34.86 -0.38
CA PRO A 527 11.81 -34.37 0.31
C PRO A 527 11.89 -32.84 0.32
N PHE A 528 12.35 -32.28 1.44
CA PHE A 528 12.60 -30.85 1.60
C PHE A 528 14.12 -30.60 1.73
N PRO A 529 14.85 -30.48 0.61
CA PRO A 529 16.32 -30.47 0.61
C PRO A 529 16.91 -29.10 0.94
N LEU A 530 16.39 -28.42 1.96
CA LEU A 530 16.94 -27.14 2.42
C LEU A 530 18.23 -27.40 3.20
N PRO A 531 19.40 -26.92 2.72
CA PRO A 531 20.66 -27.12 3.43
C PRO A 531 20.65 -26.43 4.80
N VAL A 532 21.37 -27.01 5.76
CA VAL A 532 21.48 -26.46 7.12
C VAL A 532 22.94 -26.18 7.44
N GLU A 533 23.26 -24.93 7.78
CA GLU A 533 24.56 -24.59 8.35
C GLU A 533 24.58 -24.97 9.83
N ILE A 534 25.64 -25.61 10.29
CA ILE A 534 25.85 -25.95 11.69
C ILE A 534 27.24 -25.50 12.13
N ALA A 535 27.39 -25.16 13.39
CA ALA A 535 28.69 -24.99 14.03
C ALA A 535 28.94 -26.12 15.03
N VAL A 536 30.06 -26.84 14.90
CA VAL A 536 30.49 -27.87 15.85
C VAL A 536 31.78 -27.39 16.53
N ASN A 537 31.71 -27.12 17.83
CA ASN A 537 32.82 -26.51 18.59
C ASN A 537 33.37 -25.21 17.95
N GLY A 538 32.49 -24.43 17.33
CA GLY A 538 32.83 -23.18 16.65
C GLY A 538 33.19 -23.33 15.17
N GLU A 539 33.43 -24.53 14.66
CA GLU A 539 33.70 -24.77 13.24
C GLU A 539 32.40 -24.93 12.45
N THR A 540 32.18 -24.05 11.47
CA THR A 540 30.97 -24.06 10.65
C THR A 540 31.10 -25.01 9.45
N ARG A 541 30.05 -25.79 9.19
CA ARG A 541 29.90 -26.55 7.95
C ARG A 541 28.45 -26.58 7.49
N LYS A 542 28.24 -26.69 6.17
CA LYS A 542 26.92 -26.77 5.55
C LYS A 542 26.57 -28.23 5.24
N LEU A 543 25.45 -28.67 5.78
CA LEU A 543 24.85 -29.98 5.52
C LEU A 543 23.91 -29.85 4.31
N ALA A 544 24.03 -30.75 3.35
CA ALA A 544 23.30 -30.68 2.09
C ALA A 544 21.81 -31.02 2.24
N MET A 545 21.47 -31.90 3.20
CA MET A 545 20.09 -32.32 3.50
C MET A 545 19.34 -32.86 2.26
N ALA A 546 20.03 -33.48 1.29
CA ALA A 546 19.46 -33.80 -0.03
C ALA A 546 18.19 -34.68 0.00
N GLY A 547 18.07 -35.56 1.00
CA GLY A 547 16.87 -36.39 1.23
C GLY A 547 15.87 -35.78 2.23
N GLY A 548 16.07 -34.54 2.65
CA GLY A 548 15.38 -33.91 3.79
C GLY A 548 15.95 -34.32 5.14
N SER A 549 17.01 -35.13 5.20
CA SER A 549 17.71 -35.49 6.43
C SER A 549 19.21 -35.69 6.20
N GLU A 550 19.98 -35.57 7.27
CA GLU A 550 21.41 -35.86 7.28
C GLU A 550 21.84 -36.35 8.67
N THR A 551 22.67 -37.39 8.68
CA THR A 551 23.27 -37.94 9.90
C THR A 551 24.76 -37.68 9.88
N ILE A 552 25.28 -37.08 10.94
CA ILE A 552 26.70 -36.74 11.08
C ILE A 552 27.26 -37.27 12.39
N ARG A 553 28.56 -37.62 12.36
CA ARG A 553 29.31 -37.88 13.59
C ARG A 553 29.69 -36.57 14.25
N VAL A 554 29.33 -36.45 15.52
CA VAL A 554 29.64 -35.32 16.39
C VAL A 554 29.82 -35.89 17.80
N PRO A 555 31.02 -35.77 18.42
CA PRO A 555 31.28 -36.30 19.76
C PRO A 555 30.20 -35.88 20.74
N ALA A 556 29.75 -36.75 21.65
CA ALA A 556 28.66 -36.45 22.59
C ALA A 556 28.90 -35.17 23.42
N SER A 557 30.16 -34.83 23.68
CA SER A 557 30.58 -33.62 24.40
C SER A 557 30.64 -32.35 23.54
N ALA A 558 30.57 -32.45 22.22
CA ALA A 558 30.72 -31.30 21.35
C ALA A 558 29.52 -30.35 21.46
N HIS A 559 29.82 -29.05 21.51
CA HIS A 559 28.81 -27.99 21.43
C HIS A 559 28.38 -27.83 19.98
N VAL A 560 27.07 -27.91 19.73
CA VAL A 560 26.50 -27.79 18.38
C VAL A 560 25.52 -26.64 18.36
N VAL A 561 25.68 -25.75 17.38
CA VAL A 561 24.71 -24.69 17.10
C VAL A 561 24.13 -24.95 15.71
N ILE A 562 22.81 -25.07 15.63
CA ILE A 562 22.09 -25.26 14.38
C ILE A 562 21.66 -23.92 13.82
N ASP A 563 21.97 -23.67 12.55
CA ASP A 563 21.73 -22.41 11.85
C ASP A 563 22.25 -21.22 12.66
N PRO A 564 23.58 -21.13 12.88
CA PRO A 564 24.17 -20.18 13.84
C PRO A 564 23.85 -18.72 13.54
N MET A 565 23.50 -18.39 12.30
CA MET A 565 23.09 -17.05 11.87
C MET A 565 21.58 -16.88 11.68
N ALA A 566 20.79 -17.87 12.10
CA ALA A 566 19.33 -17.87 11.99
C ALA A 566 18.82 -17.52 10.59
N ARG A 567 19.45 -18.09 9.55
CA ARG A 567 19.17 -17.78 8.14
C ARG A 567 17.94 -18.49 7.59
N ILE A 568 17.39 -19.46 8.32
CA ILE A 568 16.32 -20.32 7.85
C ILE A 568 15.00 -19.98 8.56
N LEU A 569 13.97 -19.65 7.77
CA LEU A 569 12.60 -19.57 8.26
C LEU A 569 12.07 -20.97 8.63
N ARG A 570 12.29 -21.41 9.86
CA ARG A 570 11.73 -22.68 10.39
C ARG A 570 10.78 -22.45 11.56
N ARG A 571 10.00 -23.49 11.88
CA ARG A 571 9.18 -23.53 13.10
C ARG A 571 10.05 -23.22 14.33
N SER A 572 9.55 -22.38 15.23
CA SER A 572 10.20 -22.06 16.50
C SER A 572 9.21 -22.10 17.64
N ALA A 573 9.33 -23.12 18.50
CA ALA A 573 8.48 -23.27 19.67
C ALA A 573 8.58 -22.07 20.63
N ALA A 574 9.75 -21.42 20.71
CA ALA A 574 9.96 -20.24 21.54
C ALA A 574 9.15 -19.03 21.03
N ILE A 575 9.07 -18.84 19.71
CA ILE A 575 8.28 -17.77 19.10
C ILE A 575 6.78 -18.05 19.27
N GLU A 576 6.35 -19.29 19.02
CA GLU A 576 4.96 -19.71 19.25
C GLU A 576 4.54 -19.55 20.73
N ALA A 577 5.47 -19.78 21.67
CA ALA A 577 5.20 -19.59 23.09
C ALA A 577 5.13 -18.10 23.47
N MET A 578 5.91 -17.24 22.80
CA MET A 578 5.87 -15.79 22.98
C MET A 578 4.56 -15.20 22.43
N GLN A 579 4.14 -15.61 21.23
CA GLN A 579 2.91 -15.12 20.57
C GLN A 579 1.61 -15.56 21.26
N ARG A 580 1.67 -16.60 22.11
CA ARG A 580 0.52 -17.07 22.90
C ARG A 580 0.29 -16.31 24.21
N ARG A 581 1.23 -15.46 24.61
CA ARG A 581 1.12 -14.59 25.80
C ARG A 581 0.46 -13.28 25.43
#